data_AF-A0A0F9MUK5-F1
#
_entry.id   AF-A0A0F9MUK5-F1
#
_cell.length_a   1.000
_cell.length_b   1.000
_cell.length_c   1.000
_cell.angle_alpha   90.00
_cell.angle_beta   90.00
_cell.angle_gamma   90.00
#
_symmetry.space_group_name_H-M   'P 1'
#
loop_
_entity.id
_entity.type
_entity.pdbx_description
1 polymer ?
#
loop_
_entity_poly.entity_id
_entity_poly.type
_entity_poly.pdbx_seq_one_letter_code
_entity_poly.pdbx_strand_id
1 'polypeptide(L)' 'MDLTDWTYVLTFGHSLDIYAYGSLRVGIDRNTGEKIISYVV' A
#
# COMPACT_ATOMS: atom_id res chain seq x y z
N MET A 1 9.47 2.86 -4.48
CA MET A 1 9.07 1.44 -4.68
C MET A 1 8.24 1.39 -5.94
N ASP A 2 8.47 0.41 -6.83
CA ASP A 2 7.60 0.21 -7.99
C ASP A 2 6.40 -0.66 -7.58
N LEU A 3 5.18 -0.18 -7.89
CA LEU A 3 3.90 -0.80 -7.55
C LEU A 3 3.03 -1.06 -8.78
N THR A 4 3.61 -1.02 -9.98
CA THR A 4 2.87 -1.11 -11.24
C THR A 4 2.00 -2.37 -11.35
N ASP A 5 2.50 -3.52 -10.88
CA ASP A 5 1.76 -4.80 -10.90
C ASP A 5 0.91 -5.05 -9.65
N TRP A 6 0.80 -4.07 -8.74
CA TRP A 6 0.08 -4.23 -7.49
C TRP A 6 -1.38 -3.80 -7.62
N THR A 7 -2.26 -4.55 -6.98
CA THR A 7 -3.68 -4.17 -6.91
C THR A 7 -3.90 -3.13 -5.83
N TYR A 8 -4.44 -1.97 -6.19
CA TYR A 8 -4.92 -1.00 -5.20
C TYR A 8 -6.13 -1.58 -4.46
N VAL A 9 -6.05 -1.61 -3.13
CA VAL A 9 -7.08 -2.21 -2.26
C VAL A 9 -8.06 -1.14 -1.82
N LEU A 10 -7.58 -0.15 -1.07
CA LEU A 10 -8.40 0.93 -0.50
C LEU A 10 -7.56 2.05 0.11
N THR A 11 -8.25 3.14 0.39
CA THR A 11 -7.83 4.28 1.21
C THR A 11 -8.67 4.32 2.47
N PHE A 12 -8.05 4.53 3.63
CA PHE A 12 -8.77 5.00 4.83
C PHE A 12 -8.69 6.53 4.91
N GLY A 13 -9.54 7.22 5.67
CA GLY A 13 -9.57 8.70 5.75
C GLY A 13 -8.27 9.40 6.18
N HIS A 14 -7.17 8.67 6.36
CA HIS A 14 -5.80 9.15 6.51
C HIS A 14 -5.06 9.09 5.16
N SER A 15 -3.94 9.80 5.01
CA SER A 15 -3.13 9.75 3.76
C SER A 15 -2.39 8.42 3.59
N LEU A 16 -3.11 7.30 3.54
CA LEU A 16 -2.59 5.94 3.45
C LEU A 16 -3.32 5.15 2.36
N ASP A 17 -2.56 4.70 1.36
CA ASP A 17 -3.02 3.82 0.29
C ASP A 17 -2.53 2.39 0.55
N ILE A 18 -3.43 1.40 0.47
CA ILE A 18 -3.07 -0.01 0.63
C ILE A 18 -2.99 -0.68 -0.73
N TYR A 19 -1.87 -1.36 -0.99
CA TYR A 19 -1.63 -2.14 -2.19
C TYR A 19 -1.41 -3.62 -1.86
N ALA A 20 -1.78 -4.47 -2.81
CA ALA A 20 -1.75 -5.92 -2.71
C ALA A 20 -0.93 -6.57 -3.83
N TYR A 21 -0.10 -7.55 -3.47
CA TYR A 21 0.53 -8.48 -4.41
C TYR A 21 0.53 -9.89 -3.80
N GLY A 22 -0.35 -10.76 -4.30
CA GLY A 22 -0.62 -12.05 -3.66
C GLY A 22 -1.15 -11.89 -2.22
N SER A 23 -0.50 -12.56 -1.26
CA SER A 23 -0.79 -12.45 0.18
C SER A 23 -0.09 -11.26 0.86
N LEU A 24 0.80 -10.55 0.15
CA LEU A 24 1.49 -9.39 0.69
C LEU A 24 0.59 -8.14 0.61
N ARG A 25 0.58 -7.36 1.69
CA ARG A 25 -0.04 -6.04 1.76
C ARG A 25 1.00 -5.02 2.17
N VAL A 26 1.02 -3.89 1.48
CA VAL A 26 1.84 -2.73 1.84
C VAL A 26 0.96 -1.50 1.95
N GLY A 27 1.24 -0.66 2.92
CA GLY A 27 0.63 0.66 3.04
C GLY A 27 1.65 1.74 2.70
N ILE A 28 1.25 2.64 1.81
CA ILE A 28 2.03 3.75 1.30
C ILE A 28 1.43 5.06 1.80
N ASP A 29 2.24 5.92 2.40
CA ASP A 29 1.83 7.29 2.70
C ASP A 29 1.65 8.05 1.39
N ARG A 30 0.45 8.61 1.16
CA ARG A 30 0.13 9.29 -0.11
C ARG A 30 0.87 10.62 -0.28
N ASN A 31 1.23 11.27 0.81
CA ASN A 31 1.91 12.57 0.77
C ASN A 31 3.40 12.41 0.44
N THR A 32 4.03 11.34 0.94
CA THR A 32 5.48 11.12 0.79
C THR A 32 5.84 10.02 -0.21
N GLY A 33 4.91 9.11 -0.49
CA GLY A 33 5.17 7.90 -1.27
C GLY A 33 5.95 6.83 -0.51
N GLU A 34 6.20 7.02 0.80
CA GLU A 34 6.98 6.08 1.60
C GLU A 34 6.14 4.90 2.07
N LYS A 35 6.76 3.72 2.13
CA LYS A 35 6.14 2.52 2.69
C LYS A 35 6.20 2.60 4.22
N ILE A 36 5.03 2.65 4.86
CA ILE A 36 4.92 2.77 6.32
C ILE A 36 4.50 1.47 7.01
N ILE A 37 3.86 0.54 6.29
CA ILE A 37 3.44 -0.76 6.83
C ILE A 37 3.58 -1.87 5.79
N SER A 38 3.88 -3.08 6.26
CA SER A 38 3.96 -4.30 5.45
C SER A 38 3.54 -5.50 6.28
N TYR A 39 2.60 -6.30 5.79
CA TYR A 39 2.16 -7.52 6.46
C TYR A 39 1.68 -8.58 5.47
N VAL A 40 1.73 -9.84 5.89
CA VAL A 40 1.22 -11.00 5.12
C VAL A 40 -0.14 -11.36 5.68
N VAL A 41 -1.10 -11.60 4.78
CA VAL A 41 -2.47 -12.06 5.09
C VAL A 41 -2.54 -13.58 5.00
#